data_AF-A0A948UU74-F1
#
_entry.id   AF-A0A948UU74-F1
#
_cell.length_a   1.000
_cell.length_b   1.000
_cell.length_c   1.000
_cell.angle_alpha   90.00
_cell.angle_beta   90.00
_cell.angle_gamma   90.00
#
_symmetry.space_group_name_H-M   'P 1'
#
loop_
_entity.id
_entity.type
_entity.pdbx_description
1 polymer ?
#
loop_
_entity_poly.entity_id
_entity_poly.type
_entity_poly.pdbx_seq_one_letter_code
_entity_poly.pdbx_strand_id
1 'polypeptide(L)'
;MTQPIELWYWPTPNGWKISIALEEMGLPYEMKPVNIGAGEQFDAAFLAISPNGRMPAIVDPDGPDGQPLSIFESGAILQYLGVKSGQFYPQDPRGKAEVDQWLFWQVGGLGPMAGQTHHFRQYAPAIVRDQRHIAYGVRRYTDETHRLYGVMDRRLADRDYLAGDYSIADMAAWP
;
A
#
# COMPACT_ATOMS: atom_id res chain seq x y z
N MET A 1 6.68 -8.80 26.85
CA MET A 1 6.41 -9.32 25.49
C MET A 1 5.75 -8.18 24.75
N THR A 2 6.16 -7.91 23.51
CA THR A 2 5.52 -6.88 22.69
C THR A 2 4.08 -7.30 22.40
N GLN A 3 3.13 -6.40 22.60
CA GLN A 3 1.73 -6.62 22.25
C GLN A 3 1.58 -6.66 20.71
N PRO A 4 0.64 -7.45 20.18
CA PRO A 4 0.43 -7.56 18.75
C PRO A 4 -0.09 -6.25 18.16
N ILE A 5 0.43 -5.87 16.99
CA ILE A 5 -0.09 -4.73 16.20
C ILE A 5 -1.48 -5.09 15.69
N GLU A 6 -2.46 -4.20 15.86
CA GLU A 6 -3.75 -4.37 15.20
C GLU A 6 -3.65 -3.94 13.74
N LEU A 7 -3.88 -4.86 12.81
CA LEU A 7 -3.94 -4.59 11.37
C LEU A 7 -5.39 -4.56 10.91
N TRP A 8 -5.90 -3.36 10.61
CA TRP A 8 -7.24 -3.16 10.06
C TRP A 8 -7.21 -3.36 8.54
N TYR A 9 -7.81 -4.47 8.07
CA TYR A 9 -7.48 -5.09 6.79
C TYR A 9 -8.70 -5.54 5.95
N TRP A 10 -8.48 -5.55 4.64
CA TRP A 10 -9.31 -6.19 3.63
C TRP A 10 -8.38 -6.70 2.50
N PRO A 11 -8.65 -7.86 1.87
CA PRO A 11 -7.76 -8.45 0.87
C PRO A 11 -7.76 -7.68 -0.45
N THR A 12 -7.04 -6.57 -0.45
CA THR A 12 -6.78 -5.69 -1.60
C THR A 12 -5.27 -5.44 -1.72
N PRO A 13 -4.77 -4.99 -2.87
CA PRO A 13 -3.35 -4.68 -3.04
C PRO A 13 -2.76 -3.80 -1.93
N ASN A 14 -3.47 -2.74 -1.51
CA ASN A 14 -2.99 -1.87 -0.43
C ASN A 14 -2.93 -2.60 0.93
N GLY A 15 -3.88 -3.49 1.21
CA GLY A 15 -3.87 -4.33 2.40
C GLY A 15 -2.71 -5.33 2.42
N TRP A 16 -2.47 -5.99 1.28
CA TRP A 16 -1.43 -7.00 1.12
C TRP A 16 -0.04 -6.46 1.42
N LYS A 17 0.27 -5.20 1.06
CA LYS A 17 1.54 -4.55 1.41
C LYS A 17 1.87 -4.70 2.90
N ILE A 18 0.88 -4.48 3.76
CA ILE A 18 1.09 -4.43 5.21
C ILE A 18 1.12 -5.82 5.81
N SER A 19 0.27 -6.74 5.34
CA SER A 19 0.38 -8.15 5.78
C SER A 19 1.71 -8.76 5.35
N ILE A 20 2.18 -8.51 4.12
CA ILE A 20 3.50 -8.97 3.66
C ILE A 20 4.60 -8.39 4.55
N ALA A 21 4.59 -7.09 4.81
CA ALA A 21 5.61 -6.47 5.64
C ALA A 21 5.63 -7.01 7.08
N LEU A 22 4.46 -7.24 7.70
CA LEU A 22 4.38 -7.80 9.05
C LEU A 22 4.94 -9.22 9.11
N GLU A 23 4.64 -10.06 8.11
CA GLU A 23 5.17 -11.42 7.99
C GLU A 23 6.69 -11.41 7.76
N GLU A 24 7.18 -10.62 6.81
CA GLU A 24 8.61 -10.50 6.47
C GLU A 24 9.44 -9.98 7.64
N MET A 25 8.90 -9.04 8.42
CA MET A 25 9.58 -8.45 9.58
C MET A 25 9.43 -9.29 10.86
N GLY A 26 8.60 -10.33 10.85
CA GLY A 26 8.32 -11.16 12.02
C GLY A 26 7.64 -10.40 13.16
N LEU A 27 6.86 -9.36 12.85
CA LEU A 27 6.16 -8.55 13.85
C LEU A 27 4.83 -9.21 14.23
N PRO A 28 4.54 -9.44 15.53
CA PRO A 28 3.27 -10.02 15.94
C PRO A 28 2.13 -9.05 15.62
N TYR A 29 1.04 -9.57 15.05
CA TYR A 29 -0.12 -8.78 14.71
C TYR A 29 -1.42 -9.55 14.87
N GLU A 30 -2.52 -8.82 15.03
CA GLU A 30 -3.88 -9.33 14.98
C GLU A 30 -4.61 -8.66 13.81
N MET A 31 -5.18 -9.47 12.91
CA MET A 31 -5.95 -8.96 11.78
C MET A 31 -7.38 -8.60 12.22
N LYS A 32 -7.76 -7.33 12.02
CA LYS A 32 -9.11 -6.80 12.23
C LYS A 32 -9.77 -6.57 10.85
N PRO A 33 -10.73 -7.40 10.42
CA PRO A 33 -11.35 -7.24 9.11
C PRO A 33 -12.18 -5.95 9.02
N VAL A 34 -12.11 -5.26 7.89
CA VAL A 34 -12.95 -4.10 7.52
C VAL A 34 -13.57 -4.36 6.16
N ASN A 35 -14.82 -4.81 6.13
CA ASN A 35 -15.52 -5.15 4.89
C ASN A 35 -15.90 -3.91 4.09
N ILE A 36 -15.02 -3.54 3.15
CA ILE A 36 -15.23 -2.37 2.30
C ILE A 36 -16.39 -2.53 1.31
N GLY A 37 -16.82 -3.76 1.04
CA GLY A 37 -18.02 -4.05 0.24
C GLY A 37 -19.32 -3.78 0.99
N ALA A 38 -19.29 -3.86 2.33
CA ALA A 38 -20.40 -3.52 3.21
C ALA A 38 -20.38 -2.06 3.70
N GLY A 39 -19.27 -1.34 3.49
CA GLY A 39 -19.14 0.06 3.89
C GLY A 39 -18.58 0.27 5.31
N GLU A 40 -18.06 -0.77 5.97
CA GLU A 40 -17.55 -0.72 7.35
C GLU A 40 -16.41 0.30 7.55
N GLN A 41 -15.71 0.69 6.48
CA GLN A 41 -14.70 1.76 6.51
C GLN A 41 -15.27 3.16 6.83
N PHE A 42 -16.60 3.30 6.91
CA PHE A 42 -17.27 4.53 7.32
C PHE A 42 -17.81 4.47 8.76
N ASP A 43 -17.63 3.35 9.45
CA ASP A 43 -18.03 3.24 10.85
C ASP A 43 -17.18 4.17 11.72
N ALA A 44 -17.80 4.78 12.72
CA ALA A 44 -17.14 5.76 13.60
C ALA A 44 -15.88 5.19 14.28
N ALA A 45 -15.89 3.90 14.62
CA ALA A 45 -14.75 3.22 15.23
C ALA A 45 -13.54 3.16 14.29
N PHE A 46 -13.75 2.85 13.00
CA PHE A 46 -12.66 2.82 12.02
C PHE A 46 -12.20 4.24 11.64
N LEU A 47 -13.12 5.19 11.50
CA LEU A 47 -12.79 6.59 11.19
C LEU A 47 -11.96 7.27 12.28
N ALA A 48 -12.08 6.84 13.54
CA ALA A 48 -11.21 7.30 14.63
C ALA A 48 -9.73 6.89 14.42
N ILE A 49 -9.48 5.84 13.63
CA ILE A 49 -8.15 5.32 13.30
C ILE A 49 -7.67 5.88 11.94
N SER A 50 -8.54 5.83 10.93
CA SER A 50 -8.28 6.28 9.57
C SER A 50 -9.38 7.27 9.12
N PRO A 51 -9.19 8.59 9.34
CA PRO A 51 -10.20 9.59 9.00
C PRO A 51 -10.45 9.71 7.48
N ASN A 52 -9.54 9.19 6.64
CA ASN A 52 -9.73 9.07 5.20
C ASN A 52 -10.76 7.99 4.81
N GLY A 53 -11.18 7.13 5.77
CA GLY A 53 -12.11 6.03 5.50
C GLY A 53 -11.53 5.00 4.54
N ARG A 54 -10.21 4.77 4.60
CA ARG A 54 -9.50 3.81 3.76
C ARG A 54 -8.64 2.88 4.61
N MET A 55 -8.66 1.60 4.26
CA MET A 55 -7.73 0.59 4.72
C MET A 55 -6.52 0.50 3.77
N PRO A 56 -5.36 -0.02 4.21
CA PRO A 56 -5.05 -0.49 5.56
C PRO A 56 -4.88 0.65 6.57
N ALA A 57 -5.07 0.31 7.84
CA ALA A 57 -4.63 1.11 8.98
C ALA A 57 -4.06 0.18 10.05
N ILE A 58 -3.18 0.69 10.91
CA ILE A 58 -2.69 -0.05 12.06
C ILE A 58 -2.89 0.72 13.36
N VAL A 59 -2.98 -0.03 14.46
CA VAL A 59 -2.77 0.48 15.82
C VAL A 59 -1.64 -0.34 16.43
N ASP A 60 -0.52 0.32 16.72
CA ASP A 60 0.58 -0.29 17.44
C ASP A 60 0.44 0.04 18.94
N PRO A 61 0.09 -0.91 19.80
CA PRO A 61 -0.05 -0.67 21.24
C PRO A 61 1.28 -0.30 21.91
N ASP A 62 2.40 -0.76 21.37
CA ASP A 62 3.76 -0.48 21.84
C ASP A 62 4.47 0.50 20.89
N GLY A 63 3.78 1.60 20.57
CA GLY A 63 4.31 2.64 19.70
C GLY A 63 5.50 3.41 20.30
N PRO A 64 6.01 4.42 19.57
CA PRO A 64 7.08 5.28 20.06
C PRO A 64 6.75 5.88 21.43
N ASP A 65 7.79 6.10 22.24
CA ASP A 65 7.66 6.66 23.59
C ASP A 65 6.80 5.82 24.56
N GLY A 66 6.52 4.56 24.21
CA GLY A 66 5.71 3.63 25.01
C GLY A 66 4.21 3.97 25.00
N GLN A 67 3.74 4.68 23.97
CA GLN A 67 2.33 5.03 23.82
C GLN A 67 1.74 4.40 22.54
N PRO A 68 0.45 4.03 22.54
CA PRO A 68 -0.20 3.53 21.35
C PRO A 68 -0.16 4.54 20.20
N LEU A 69 0.10 4.05 18.98
CA LEU A 69 0.14 4.89 17.78
C LEU A 69 -0.76 4.30 16.69
N SER A 70 -1.72 5.11 16.20
CA SER A 70 -2.52 4.79 15.03
C SER A 70 -1.93 5.42 13.76
N ILE A 71 -1.87 4.64 12.67
CA ILE A 71 -1.32 5.07 11.38
C ILE A 71 -2.20 4.56 10.24
N PHE A 72 -2.57 5.44 9.32
CA PHE A 72 -3.16 5.11 8.02
C PHE A 72 -2.19 5.53 6.90
N GLU A 73 -2.53 5.21 5.65
CA GLU A 73 -1.65 5.26 4.46
C GLU A 73 -0.59 4.17 4.43
N SER A 74 -0.73 3.23 3.48
CA SER A 74 0.15 2.06 3.38
C SER A 74 1.65 2.41 3.28
N GLY A 75 2.01 3.51 2.62
CA GLY A 75 3.41 3.96 2.56
C GLY A 75 3.96 4.42 3.91
N ALA A 76 3.16 5.17 4.68
CA ALA A 76 3.56 5.62 6.02
C ALA A 76 3.67 4.44 6.99
N ILE A 77 2.75 3.48 6.91
CA ILE A 77 2.79 2.25 7.70
C ILE A 77 4.06 1.44 7.37
N LEU A 78 4.40 1.26 6.09
CA LEU A 78 5.61 0.55 5.69
C LEU A 78 6.89 1.20 6.23
N GLN A 79 7.01 2.52 6.13
CA GLN A 79 8.14 3.26 6.70
C GLN A 79 8.20 3.09 8.23
N TYR A 80 7.05 3.15 8.92
CA TYR A 80 6.95 2.93 10.36
C TYR A 80 7.41 1.54 10.77
N LEU A 81 6.89 0.49 10.13
CA LEU A 81 7.25 -0.89 10.41
C LEU A 81 8.73 -1.16 10.11
N GLY A 82 9.26 -0.57 9.04
CA GLY A 82 10.69 -0.65 8.71
C GLY A 82 11.59 -0.02 9.79
N VAL A 83 11.20 1.14 10.33
CA VAL A 83 11.92 1.76 11.47
C VAL A 83 11.78 0.91 12.73
N LYS A 84 10.56 0.46 13.07
CA LYS A 84 10.28 -0.32 14.29
C LYS A 84 11.05 -1.63 14.32
N SER A 85 11.12 -2.33 13.19
CA SER A 85 11.80 -3.62 13.07
C SER A 85 13.30 -3.50 12.81
N GLY A 86 13.76 -2.35 12.28
CA GLY A 86 15.11 -2.18 11.77
C GLY A 86 15.39 -2.97 10.47
N GLN A 87 14.34 -3.42 9.77
CA GLN A 87 14.44 -4.29 8.59
C GLN A 87 13.83 -3.62 7.35
N PHE A 88 14.36 -3.97 6.16
CA PHE A 88 13.83 -3.57 4.83
C PHE A 88 13.70 -2.06 4.56
N TYR A 89 14.20 -1.22 5.48
CA TYR A 89 14.20 0.23 5.36
C TYR A 89 15.51 0.84 5.89
N PRO A 90 16.50 1.09 5.01
CA PRO A 90 17.80 1.61 5.41
C PRO A 90 17.70 3.00 6.05
N GLN A 91 18.59 3.25 7.01
CA GLN A 91 18.67 4.52 7.73
C GLN A 91 19.81 5.42 7.26
N ASP A 92 20.72 4.91 6.42
CA ASP A 92 21.72 5.77 5.78
C ASP A 92 21.02 6.70 4.75
N PRO A 93 21.47 7.95 4.60
CA PRO A 93 20.77 8.91 3.75
C PRO A 93 20.61 8.48 2.29
N ARG A 94 21.54 7.68 1.75
CA ARG A 94 21.52 7.28 0.34
C ARG A 94 20.52 6.16 0.10
N GLY A 95 20.63 5.07 0.86
CA GLY A 95 19.71 3.94 0.76
C GLY A 95 18.28 4.37 1.06
N LYS A 96 18.10 5.19 2.10
CA LYS A 96 16.79 5.73 2.47
C LYS A 96 16.16 6.53 1.34
N ALA A 97 16.92 7.43 0.70
CA ALA A 97 16.42 8.23 -0.42
C ALA A 97 16.05 7.37 -1.63
N GLU A 98 16.80 6.30 -1.92
CA GLU A 98 16.50 5.38 -3.02
C GLU A 98 15.22 4.58 -2.75
N VAL A 99 15.04 4.05 -1.53
CA VAL A 99 13.80 3.35 -1.12
C VAL A 99 12.60 4.29 -1.14
N ASP A 100 12.73 5.49 -0.55
CA ASP A 100 11.66 6.48 -0.51
C ASP A 100 11.25 6.89 -1.93
N GLN A 101 12.19 7.08 -2.86
CA GLN A 101 11.89 7.40 -4.25
C GLN A 101 10.94 6.38 -4.89
N TRP A 102 11.21 5.09 -4.72
CA TRP A 102 10.40 4.02 -5.32
C TRP A 102 9.10 3.77 -4.56
N LEU A 103 9.10 3.94 -3.23
CA LEU A 103 7.89 3.91 -2.43
C LEU A 103 6.93 5.05 -2.84
N PHE A 104 7.43 6.28 -2.99
CA PHE A 104 6.63 7.42 -3.42
C PHE A 104 6.18 7.32 -4.88
N TRP A 105 7.00 6.76 -5.76
CA TRP A 105 6.58 6.39 -7.12
C TRP A 105 5.41 5.38 -7.10
N GLN A 106 5.44 4.42 -6.18
CA GLN A 106 4.39 3.43 -6.03
C GLN A 106 3.08 4.07 -5.54
N VAL A 107 3.11 4.78 -4.41
CA VAL A 107 1.89 5.34 -3.80
C VAL A 107 1.31 6.54 -4.56
N GLY A 108 2.15 7.28 -5.30
CA GLY A 108 1.72 8.43 -6.11
C GLY A 108 1.44 8.11 -7.58
N GLY A 109 1.99 7.00 -8.09
CA GLY A 109 1.93 6.63 -9.51
C GLY A 109 1.29 5.26 -9.73
N LEU A 110 2.05 4.19 -9.45
CA LEU A 110 1.63 2.81 -9.77
C LEU A 110 0.27 2.45 -9.17
N GLY A 111 0.12 2.61 -7.85
CA GLY A 111 -1.10 2.25 -7.13
C GLY A 111 -2.34 3.00 -7.64
N PRO A 112 -2.34 4.35 -7.63
CA PRO A 112 -3.48 5.14 -8.12
C PRO A 112 -3.85 4.82 -9.57
N MET A 113 -2.88 4.74 -10.48
CA MET A 113 -3.16 4.53 -11.91
C MET A 113 -3.65 3.11 -12.19
N ALA A 114 -3.05 2.10 -11.55
CA ALA A 114 -3.55 0.72 -11.64
C ALA A 114 -4.96 0.59 -11.08
N GLY A 115 -5.27 1.29 -9.98
CA GLY A 115 -6.62 1.35 -9.41
C GLY A 115 -7.65 1.93 -10.38
N GLN A 116 -7.31 3.02 -11.09
CA GLN A 116 -8.18 3.56 -12.14
C GLN A 116 -8.32 2.59 -13.32
N THR A 117 -7.23 1.94 -13.74
CA THR A 117 -7.27 0.91 -14.79
C THR A 117 -8.23 -0.22 -14.43
N HIS A 118 -8.16 -0.75 -13.20
CA HIS A 118 -9.10 -1.76 -12.71
C HIS A 118 -10.54 -1.24 -12.67
N HIS A 119 -10.74 0.00 -12.21
CA HIS A 119 -12.06 0.64 -12.21
C HIS A 119 -12.70 0.65 -13.60
N PHE A 120 -12.01 1.21 -14.59
CA PHE A 120 -12.57 1.35 -15.93
C PHE A 120 -12.68 0.03 -16.69
N ARG A 121 -11.80 -0.95 -16.42
CA ARG A 121 -11.82 -2.24 -17.13
C ARG A 121 -12.72 -3.30 -16.50
N GLN A 122 -12.90 -3.29 -15.18
CA GLN A 122 -13.57 -4.38 -14.46
C GLN A 122 -14.90 -3.94 -13.83
N TYR A 123 -14.96 -2.77 -13.21
CA TYR A 123 -16.14 -2.34 -12.46
C TYR A 123 -17.09 -1.47 -13.30
N ALA A 124 -16.56 -0.47 -13.99
CA ALA A 124 -17.36 0.48 -14.76
C ALA A 124 -18.24 -0.17 -15.85
N PRO A 125 -17.83 -1.23 -16.57
CA PRO A 125 -18.69 -1.87 -17.57
C PRO A 125 -20.00 -2.44 -17.00
N ALA A 126 -20.02 -2.82 -15.74
CA ALA A 126 -21.22 -3.32 -15.06
C ALA A 126 -22.16 -2.19 -14.58
N ILE A 127 -21.66 -0.95 -14.47
CA ILE A 127 -22.39 0.19 -13.90
C ILE A 127 -22.86 1.16 -15.00
N VAL A 128 -22.07 1.29 -16.08
CA VAL A 128 -22.34 2.23 -17.17
C VAL A 128 -22.96 1.48 -18.35
N ARG A 129 -24.17 1.88 -18.77
CA ARG A 129 -24.88 1.22 -19.88
C ARG A 129 -24.25 1.50 -21.25
N ASP A 130 -23.93 2.77 -21.52
CA ASP A 130 -23.27 3.17 -22.77
C ASP A 130 -21.75 3.17 -22.60
N GLN A 131 -21.11 2.12 -23.11
CA GLN A 131 -19.66 1.91 -22.98
C GLN A 131 -18.83 3.01 -23.65
N ARG A 132 -19.40 3.80 -24.58
CA ARG A 132 -18.70 4.93 -25.21
C ARG A 132 -18.32 5.99 -24.18
N HIS A 133 -19.07 6.11 -23.08
CA HIS A 133 -18.77 7.05 -22.01
C HIS A 133 -17.52 6.68 -21.20
N ILE A 134 -17.09 5.41 -21.22
CA ILE A 134 -15.91 4.96 -20.48
C ILE A 134 -14.70 4.70 -21.37
N ALA A 135 -14.86 4.67 -22.70
CA ALA A 135 -13.82 4.31 -23.65
C ALA A 135 -12.54 5.17 -23.51
N TYR A 136 -12.68 6.48 -23.31
CA TYR A 136 -11.52 7.36 -23.07
C TYR A 136 -10.80 7.02 -21.77
N GLY A 137 -11.55 6.77 -20.68
CA GLY A 137 -10.99 6.38 -19.39
C GLY A 137 -10.22 5.06 -19.49
N VAL A 138 -10.83 4.04 -20.09
CA VAL A 138 -10.19 2.74 -20.33
C VAL A 138 -8.84 2.91 -21.04
N ARG A 139 -8.82 3.66 -22.15
CA ARG A 139 -7.59 3.88 -22.91
C ARG A 139 -6.55 4.65 -22.09
N ARG A 140 -6.95 5.80 -21.53
CA ARG A 140 -6.04 6.69 -20.78
C ARG A 140 -5.31 5.95 -19.66
N TYR A 141 -6.05 5.22 -18.83
CA TYR A 141 -5.46 4.56 -17.67
C TYR A 141 -4.70 3.30 -18.06
N THR A 142 -5.15 2.56 -19.08
CA THR A 142 -4.37 1.42 -19.63
C THR A 142 -3.01 1.88 -20.14
N ASP A 143 -2.98 2.96 -20.94
CA ASP A 143 -1.74 3.50 -21.50
C ASP A 143 -0.80 3.99 -20.38
N GLU A 144 -1.33 4.65 -19.34
CA GLU A 144 -0.52 5.11 -18.20
C GLU A 144 0.00 3.96 -17.34
N THR A 145 -0.81 2.94 -17.04
CA THR A 145 -0.34 1.74 -16.33
C THR A 145 0.73 1.00 -17.13
N HIS A 146 0.57 0.88 -18.46
CA HIS A 146 1.62 0.33 -19.32
C HIS A 146 2.92 1.15 -19.26
N ARG A 147 2.83 2.49 -19.26
CA ARG A 147 4.00 3.36 -19.11
C ARG A 147 4.72 3.10 -17.78
N LEU A 148 3.97 2.95 -16.68
CA LEU A 148 4.51 2.67 -15.34
C LEU A 148 5.15 1.29 -15.26
N TYR A 149 4.53 0.25 -15.84
CA TYR A 149 5.19 -1.05 -15.98
C TYR A 149 6.47 -0.97 -16.81
N GLY A 150 6.50 -0.17 -17.88
CA GLY A 150 7.74 0.06 -18.63
C GLY A 150 8.83 0.77 -17.82
N VAL A 151 8.48 1.62 -16.84
CA VAL A 151 9.45 2.20 -15.90
C VAL A 151 10.02 1.13 -14.98
N MET A 152 9.16 0.29 -14.42
CA MET A 152 9.55 -0.81 -13.53
C MET A 152 10.40 -1.87 -14.25
N ASP A 153 10.00 -2.28 -15.45
CA ASP A 153 10.71 -3.24 -16.29
C ASP A 153 12.15 -2.78 -16.58
N ARG A 154 12.33 -1.53 -17.04
CA ARG A 154 13.67 -0.97 -17.25
C ARG A 154 14.48 -0.85 -15.97
N ARG A 155 13.83 -0.59 -14.83
CA ARG A 155 14.51 -0.50 -13.53
C ARG A 155 15.03 -1.85 -13.06
N LEU A 156 14.28 -2.92 -13.32
CA LEU A 156 14.59 -4.28 -12.90
C LEU A 156 15.37 -5.07 -13.97
N ALA A 157 15.73 -4.45 -15.09
CA ALA A 157 16.42 -5.12 -16.19
C ALA A 157 17.81 -5.67 -15.80
N ASP A 158 18.47 -5.04 -14.83
CA ASP A 158 19.82 -5.37 -14.35
C ASP A 158 19.92 -5.45 -12.82
N ARG A 159 18.77 -5.58 -12.14
CA ARG A 159 18.65 -5.55 -10.67
C ARG A 159 17.57 -6.50 -10.19
N ASP A 160 17.80 -7.12 -9.04
CA ASP A 160 16.82 -8.03 -8.44
C ASP A 160 15.63 -7.28 -7.81
N TYR A 161 15.87 -6.06 -7.28
CA TYR A 161 14.85 -5.26 -6.57
C TYR A 161 14.90 -3.76 -6.93
N LEU A 162 13.80 -3.06 -6.65
CA LEU A 162 13.58 -1.67 -7.06
C LEU A 162 14.60 -0.70 -6.48
N ALA A 163 15.04 -0.92 -5.23
CA ALA A 163 15.88 0.02 -4.49
C ALA A 163 17.23 -0.59 -4.05
N GLY A 164 17.76 -1.56 -4.82
CA GLY A 164 18.99 -2.27 -4.49
C GLY A 164 18.66 -3.64 -3.90
N ASP A 165 18.76 -3.76 -2.58
CA ASP A 165 18.29 -4.96 -1.86
C ASP A 165 16.77 -4.93 -1.69
N TYR A 166 16.17 -6.09 -1.36
CA TYR A 166 14.74 -6.19 -1.08
C TYR A 166 14.32 -5.23 0.05
N SER A 167 13.28 -4.44 -0.21
CA SER A 167 12.89 -3.33 0.65
C SER A 167 11.37 -3.14 0.72
N ILE A 168 10.94 -2.20 1.56
CA ILE A 168 9.54 -1.77 1.60
C ILE A 168 9.03 -1.21 0.26
N ALA A 169 9.90 -0.77 -0.65
CA ALA A 169 9.49 -0.33 -1.98
C ALA A 169 8.97 -1.51 -2.82
N ASP A 170 9.58 -2.68 -2.67
CA ASP A 170 9.19 -3.91 -3.37
C ASP A 170 7.90 -4.49 -2.77
N MET A 171 7.80 -4.51 -1.44
CA MET A 171 6.58 -4.88 -0.72
C MET A 171 5.40 -3.97 -1.12
N ALA A 172 5.66 -2.70 -1.45
CA ALA A 172 4.65 -1.77 -1.91
C ALA A 172 4.23 -2.00 -3.37
N ALA A 173 5.15 -2.42 -4.24
CA ALA A 173 4.95 -2.44 -5.69
C ALA A 173 4.51 -3.81 -6.24
N TRP A 174 4.82 -4.90 -5.53
CA TRP A 174 4.49 -6.26 -5.94
C TRP A 174 2.99 -6.61 -5.91
N PRO A 175 2.21 -6.25 -4.86
CA PRO A 175 0.78 -6.57 -4.77
C PRO A 175 -0.11 -5.83 -5.79
#